data_AF-A0A831LV40-F1
#
_entry.id   AF-A0A831LV40-F1
#
_cell.length_a   1.000
_cell.length_b   1.000
_cell.length_c   1.000
_cell.angle_alpha   90.00
_cell.angle_beta   90.00
_cell.angle_gamma   90.00
#
_symmetry.space_group_name_H-M   'P 1'
#
loop_
_entity.id
_entity.type
_entity.pdbx_description
1 polymer ?
#
loop_
_entity_poly.entity_id
_entity_poly.type
_entity_poly.pdbx_seq_one_letter_code
_entity_poly.pdbx_strand_id
1 'polypeptide(L)'
;MAFAELERRGLRHLCCGHQHTPICCLKEGGRIVNRRIRYEGGLLASDTVALDRPAILRVGACMGPHPEFAVTDFERFSFLRL
;
A
#
# COMPACT_ATOMS: atom_id res chain seq x y z
N MET A 1 -16.16 -1.33 -4.58
CA MET A 1 -16.31 -2.79 -4.38
C MET A 1 -15.33 -3.36 -3.36
N ALA A 2 -14.01 -3.13 -3.42
CA ALA A 2 -13.10 -3.62 -2.35
C ALA A 2 -13.27 -2.90 -0.99
N PHE A 3 -13.34 -1.56 -0.97
CA PHE A 3 -13.57 -0.81 0.29
C PHE A 3 -14.91 -1.13 0.95
N ALA A 4 -15.95 -1.40 0.16
CA ALA A 4 -17.26 -1.78 0.70
C ALA A 4 -17.19 -3.17 1.37
N GLU A 5 -16.40 -4.10 0.83
CA GLU A 5 -16.21 -5.42 1.42
C GLU A 5 -15.38 -5.36 2.71
N LEU A 6 -14.37 -4.47 2.77
CA LEU A 6 -13.64 -4.21 4.00
C LEU A 6 -14.57 -3.65 5.08
N GLU A 7 -15.37 -2.65 4.74
CA GLU A 7 -16.35 -2.02 5.62
C GLU A 7 -17.37 -3.04 6.16
N ARG A 8 -17.91 -3.90 5.28
CA ARG A 8 -18.82 -5.00 5.67
C ARG A 8 -18.20 -5.98 6.66
N ARG A 9 -16.87 -6.13 6.65
CA ARG A 9 -16.11 -7.02 7.55
C ARG A 9 -15.55 -6.32 8.79
N GLY A 10 -15.81 -5.02 8.96
CA GLY A 10 -15.20 -4.22 10.03
C GLY A 10 -13.68 -4.02 9.86
N LEU A 11 -13.16 -4.19 8.64
CA LEU A 11 -11.75 -3.99 8.31
C LEU A 11 -11.53 -2.59 7.74
N ARG A 12 -10.41 -1.97 8.10
CA ARG A 12 -10.01 -0.65 7.58
C ARG A 12 -8.88 -0.74 6.55
N HIS A 13 -8.02 -1.75 6.66
CA HIS A 13 -6.84 -1.89 5.82
C HIS A 13 -6.81 -3.24 5.12
N LEU A 14 -6.32 -3.24 3.89
CA LEU A 14 -6.03 -4.44 3.11
C LEU A 14 -4.62 -4.32 2.54
N CYS A 15 -3.81 -5.35 2.73
CA CYS A 15 -2.58 -5.53 1.98
C CYS A 15 -2.77 -6.68 0.99
N CYS A 16 -2.44 -6.46 -0.28
CA CYS A 16 -2.48 -7.52 -1.29
C CYS A 16 -1.32 -7.40 -2.28
N GLY A 17 -0.88 -8.56 -2.79
CA GLY A 17 0.17 -8.66 -3.81
C GLY A 17 -0.41 -8.94 -5.21
N HIS A 18 0.43 -9.51 -6.09
CA HIS A 18 0.08 -10.01 -7.43
C HIS A 18 -0.35 -8.96 -8.48
N GLN A 19 -0.52 -7.69 -8.10
CA GLN A 19 -1.05 -6.69 -9.04
C GLN A 19 0.01 -5.97 -9.90
N HIS A 20 1.27 -6.43 -9.86
CA HIS A 20 2.43 -5.94 -10.65
C HIS A 20 2.68 -4.42 -10.64
N THR A 21 1.98 -3.66 -9.80
CA THR A 21 2.08 -2.20 -9.70
C THR A 21 1.92 -1.80 -8.23
N PRO A 22 2.96 -1.22 -7.60
CA PRO A 22 2.86 -0.72 -6.25
C PRO A 22 2.01 0.55 -6.20
N ILE A 23 0.91 0.51 -5.44
CA ILE A 23 -0.01 1.64 -5.28
C ILE A 23 -0.72 1.54 -3.93
N CYS A 24 -0.98 2.69 -3.31
CA CYS A 24 -1.86 2.77 -2.16
C CYS A 24 -3.14 3.52 -2.54
N CYS A 25 -4.27 2.85 -2.44
CA CYS A 25 -5.58 3.47 -2.58
C CYS A 25 -6.05 3.90 -1.18
N LEU A 26 -6.45 5.16 -1.02
CA LEU A 26 -6.95 5.73 0.23
C LEU A 26 -8.41 6.14 0.07
N LYS A 27 -9.25 5.86 1.08
CA LYS A 27 -10.64 6.34 1.12
C LYS A 27 -10.68 7.66 1.90
N GLU A 28 -10.88 8.78 1.20
CA GLU A 28 -10.92 10.15 1.74
C GLU A 28 -12.29 10.78 1.50
N GLY A 29 -13.07 11.02 2.54
CA GLY A 29 -14.38 11.68 2.42
C GLY A 29 -15.31 11.01 1.40
N GLY A 30 -15.28 9.68 1.30
CA GLY A 30 -16.06 8.89 0.34
C GLY A 30 -15.43 8.77 -1.06
N ARG A 31 -14.32 9.45 -1.33
CA ARG A 31 -13.57 9.36 -2.59
C ARG A 31 -12.39 8.41 -2.45
N ILE A 32 -12.01 7.76 -3.56
CA ILE A 32 -10.81 6.92 -3.61
C ILE A 32 -9.69 7.75 -4.23
N VAL A 33 -8.59 7.92 -3.49
CA VAL A 33 -7.37 8.60 -3.92
C VAL A 33 -6.28 7.56 -4.16
N ASN A 34 -5.70 7.59 -5.35
CA ASN A 34 -4.64 6.67 -5.76
C ASN A 34 -3.28 7.34 -5.54
N ARG A 35 -2.59 6.96 -4.46
CA ARG A 35 -1.22 7.39 -4.17
C ARG A 35 -0.23 6.43 -4.82
N ARG A 36 0.53 6.92 -5.80
CA ARG A 36 1.66 6.18 -6.37
C ARG A 36 2.77 6.06 -5.35
N ILE A 37 3.32 4.87 -5.20
CA ILE A 37 4.49 4.62 -4.35
C ILE A 37 5.73 5.16 -5.05
N ARG A 38 6.53 5.94 -4.34
CA ARG A 38 7.76 6.57 -4.83
C ARG A 38 8.94 6.10 -4.00
N TYR A 39 9.82 5.33 -4.62
CA TYR A 39 11.07 4.91 -4.01
C TYR A 39 12.08 6.05 -4.14
N GLU A 40 12.39 6.73 -3.05
CA GLU A 40 13.45 7.75 -3.01
C GLU A 40 14.75 7.11 -2.53
N GLY A 41 15.81 7.11 -3.36
CA GLY A 41 17.18 6.72 -2.97
C GLY A 41 17.69 5.34 -3.44
N GLY A 42 18.94 5.02 -3.06
CA GLY A 42 19.74 3.86 -3.48
C GLY A 42 19.28 2.50 -2.91
N LEU A 43 20.21 1.55 -2.69
CA LEU A 43 19.99 0.12 -2.34
C LEU A 43 18.93 -0.19 -1.26
N LEU A 44 18.55 0.78 -0.43
CA LEU A 44 17.40 0.68 0.50
C LEU A 44 16.52 1.91 0.31
N ALA A 45 15.54 1.80 -0.57
CA ALA A 45 14.56 2.86 -0.80
C ALA A 45 13.24 2.48 -0.12
N SER A 46 12.69 3.43 0.67
CA SER A 46 11.42 3.23 1.35
C SER A 46 10.44 4.36 1.12
N ASP A 47 9.18 4.02 0.90
CA ASP A 47 8.07 4.97 0.91
C ASP A 47 7.08 4.57 2.02
N THR A 48 6.44 5.56 2.64
CA THR A 48 5.53 5.31 3.76
C THR A 48 4.15 5.92 3.55
N VAL A 49 3.14 5.27 4.11
CA VAL A 49 1.75 5.73 4.12
C VAL A 49 1.20 5.62 5.53
N ALA A 50 0.62 6.69 6.05
CA ALA A 50 -0.12 6.66 7.31
C ALA A 50 -1.43 5.87 7.15
N LEU A 51 -1.77 5.05 8.14
CA LEU A 51 -2.99 4.24 8.19
C LEU A 51 -4.09 4.92 9.02
N ASP A 52 -4.15 6.25 8.97
CA ASP A 52 -5.17 7.07 9.65
C ASP A 52 -6.57 6.94 9.01
N ARG A 53 -6.62 6.52 7.76
CA ARG A 53 -7.83 6.34 6.94
C ARG A 53 -7.86 4.94 6.29
N PRO A 54 -9.04 4.44 5.86
CA PRO A 54 -9.11 3.15 5.20
C PRO A 54 -8.21 3.10 3.97
N ALA A 55 -7.44 2.03 3.84
CA ALA A 55 -6.39 1.91 2.83
C ALA A 55 -6.35 0.52 2.19
N ILE A 56 -6.15 0.47 0.87
CA ILE A 56 -5.82 -0.75 0.13
C ILE A 56 -4.42 -0.58 -0.42
N LEU A 57 -3.50 -1.35 0.13
CA LEU A 57 -2.08 -1.33 -0.15
C LEU A 57 -1.77 -2.48 -1.10
N ARG A 58 -1.37 -2.13 -2.31
CA ARG A 58 -0.99 -3.09 -3.35
C ARG A 58 0.52 -3.13 -3.43
N VAL A 59 1.10 -4.25 -3.03
CA VAL A 59 2.53 -4.50 -3.19
C VAL A 59 2.76 -5.00 -4.62
N GLY A 60 3.65 -4.34 -5.35
CA GLY A 60 4.08 -4.79 -6.67
C GLY A 60 4.70 -6.18 -6.56
N ALA A 61 4.26 -7.12 -7.39
CA ALA A 61 4.92 -8.42 -7.47
C ALA A 61 6.16 -8.27 -8.35
N CYS A 62 7.34 -8.41 -7.75
CA CYS A 62 8.67 -8.73 -8.31
C CYS A 62 8.96 -8.39 -9.79
N MET A 63 8.54 -7.22 -10.28
CA MET A 63 8.91 -6.75 -11.62
C MET A 63 10.08 -5.79 -11.45
N GLY A 64 11.29 -6.34 -11.48
CA GLY A 64 12.52 -5.57 -11.35
C GLY A 64 13.67 -6.40 -10.79
N PRO A 65 14.91 -5.88 -10.84
CA PRO A 65 16.08 -6.57 -10.29
C PRO A 65 16.13 -6.59 -8.76
N HIS A 66 15.18 -5.92 -8.10
CA HIS A 66 15.16 -5.66 -6.67
C HIS A 66 13.91 -6.28 -6.03
N PRO A 67 14.05 -7.10 -4.98
CA PRO A 67 12.89 -7.59 -4.24
C PRO A 67 12.16 -6.44 -3.53
N GLU A 68 10.83 -6.50 -3.56
CA GLU A 68 9.95 -5.51 -2.91
C GLU A 68 9.25 -6.15 -1.72
N PHE A 69 9.28 -5.46 -0.57
CA PHE A 69 8.65 -5.89 0.67
C PHE A 69 7.71 -4.81 1.19
N ALA A 70 6.84 -5.23 2.11
CA ALA A 70 5.92 -4.37 2.80
C ALA A 70 5.92 -4.72 4.29
N VAL A 71 5.93 -3.70 5.14
CA VAL A 71 5.88 -3.84 6.60
C VAL A 71 4.88 -2.85 7.16
N THR A 72 4.17 -3.23 8.22
CA THR A 72 3.26 -2.34 8.93
C THR A 72 3.42 -2.49 10.43
N ASP A 73 3.32 -1.37 11.14
CA ASP A 73 3.21 -1.28 12.60
C ASP A 73 1.75 -0.99 13.04
N PHE A 74 0.79 -1.15 12.14
CA PHE A 74 -0.64 -0.80 12.27
C PHE A 74 -0.96 0.70 12.31
N GLU A 75 0.02 1.59 12.41
CA GLU A 75 -0.15 3.04 12.27
C GLU A 75 0.32 3.56 10.90
N ARG A 76 1.27 2.85 10.31
CA ARG A 76 1.95 3.16 9.07
C ARG A 76 2.18 1.88 8.29
N PHE A 77 2.30 2.05 6.98
CA PHE A 77 2.74 1.03 6.07
C PHE A 77 3.97 1.53 5.34
N SER A 78 5.00 0.69 5.30
CA SER A 78 6.29 0.97 4.65
C SER A 78 6.48 0.02 3.48
N PHE A 79 6.69 0.58 2.30
CA PHE A 79 7.16 -0.14 1.12
C PHE A 79 8.68 -0.13 1.15
N LEU A 80 9.31 -1.29 1.00
CA LEU A 80 10.76 -1.46 1.01
C LEU A 80 11.20 -2.06 -0.32
N ARG A 81 12.33 -1.58 -0.85
CA ARG A 81 13.01 -2.17 -2.00
C ARG A 81 14.48 -2.38 -1.65
N LEU A 82 14.97 -3.62 -1.80
CA LEU A 82 16.37 -4.02 -1.51
C LEU A 82 17.23 -4.14 -2.78
#